data_AF-A0A3B8PT30-F1
#
_entry.id   AF-A0A3B8PT30-F1
#
_cell.length_a   1.000
_cell.length_b   1.000
_cell.length_c   1.000
_cell.angle_alpha   90.00
_cell.angle_beta   90.00
_cell.angle_gamma   90.00
#
_symmetry.space_group_name_H-M   'P 1'
#
loop_
_entity.id
_entity.type
_entity.pdbx_description
1 polymer ?
#
loop_
_entity_poly.entity_id
_entity_poly.type
_entity_poly.pdbx_seq_one_letter_code
_entity_poly.pdbx_strand_id
1 'polypeptide(L)'
;RRGASPVDAICLTGGSLYGLEAVAGVATGLLKRKDFSTHWERIALVSGAVIYDFGARTTSTYPDRELGQAALEAARPGRFSLGAKGAGASASCGKWLEPAVKRELAGQGAAFGQKGAVRVGVFTVVNSVGAIVDRKGRVVRGHLDPKTGRRRMYNESDGDVGESTPRGNTTLTVVVTNQKLGDWELSQVSRQVHTSMARAIQPFHALIDGDVLYAVTTGEVGSAKDRKQTRTVVDLATRLAWDAVLASFTGRNDKDRQP
;
A
#
# COMPACT_ATOMS: atom_id res chain seq x y z
N ARG A 1 -16.37 20.49 -2.07
CA ARG A 1 -15.86 19.14 -2.43
C ARG A 1 -14.52 19.36 -3.12
N ARG A 2 -13.39 18.84 -2.60
CA ARG A 2 -12.12 18.94 -3.33
C ARG A 2 -12.16 17.91 -4.48
N GLY A 3 -12.02 18.39 -5.71
CA GLY A 3 -11.93 17.56 -6.92
C GLY A 3 -10.63 16.76 -6.96
N ALA A 4 -10.46 15.93 -7.99
CA ALA A 4 -9.19 15.22 -8.19
C ALA A 4 -8.12 16.25 -8.58
N SER A 5 -6.97 16.20 -7.91
CA SER A 5 -5.83 17.06 -8.23
C SER A 5 -4.84 16.31 -9.13
N PRO A 6 -4.20 16.98 -10.10
CA PRO A 6 -3.06 16.42 -10.82
C PRO A 6 -1.95 15.98 -9.85
N VAL A 7 -1.20 14.95 -10.22
CA VAL A 7 -0.08 14.45 -9.43
C VAL A 7 1.02 13.96 -10.37
N ASP A 8 2.26 14.34 -10.09
CA ASP A 8 3.43 13.86 -10.82
C ASP A 8 3.96 12.54 -10.24
N ALA A 9 3.89 12.38 -8.91
CA ALA A 9 4.37 11.19 -8.22
C ALA A 9 3.60 10.87 -6.93
N ILE A 10 3.47 9.58 -6.66
CA ILE A 10 3.05 9.05 -5.34
C ILE A 10 4.27 8.40 -4.68
N CYS A 11 4.63 8.87 -3.48
CA CYS A 11 5.75 8.35 -2.70
C CYS A 11 5.22 7.58 -1.47
N LEU A 12 5.47 6.26 -1.43
CA LEU A 12 5.17 5.43 -0.26
C LEU A 12 6.48 5.15 0.48
N THR A 13 6.46 5.23 1.82
CA THR A 13 7.70 5.16 2.60
C THR A 13 7.50 4.56 3.99
N GLY A 14 8.57 4.05 4.59
CA GLY A 14 8.64 3.62 5.98
C GLY A 14 8.99 4.77 6.93
N GLY A 15 9.45 4.48 8.15
CA GLY A 15 9.98 5.50 9.05
C GLY A 15 8.92 6.42 9.68
N SER A 16 7.64 6.08 9.60
CA SER A 16 6.53 6.89 10.12
C SER A 16 6.62 8.35 9.66
N LEU A 17 6.22 9.31 10.50
CA LEU A 17 6.18 10.74 10.15
C LEU A 17 7.53 11.27 9.67
N TYR A 18 8.65 10.77 10.19
CA TYR A 18 9.99 11.15 9.74
C TYR A 18 10.23 10.79 8.26
N GLY A 19 9.66 9.67 7.80
CA GLY A 19 9.74 9.23 6.41
C GLY A 19 9.09 10.18 5.41
N LEU A 20 8.27 11.14 5.84
CA LEU A 20 7.74 12.19 4.96
C LEU A 20 8.86 13.04 4.32
N GLU A 21 10.06 13.03 4.90
CA GLU A 21 11.23 13.65 4.28
C GLU A 21 11.55 13.04 2.90
N ALA A 22 11.39 11.74 2.72
CA ALA A 22 11.55 11.10 1.40
C ALA A 22 10.56 11.66 0.37
N VAL A 23 9.34 12.02 0.77
CA VAL A 23 8.34 12.66 -0.10
C VAL A 23 8.83 14.02 -0.57
N ALA A 24 9.40 14.82 0.34
CA ALA A 24 10.05 16.08 0.00
C ALA A 24 11.30 15.88 -0.88
N GLY A 25 12.03 14.77 -0.68
CA GLY A 25 13.10 14.31 -1.56
C GLY A 25 12.63 14.09 -2.99
N VAL A 26 11.54 13.36 -3.19
CA VAL A 26 10.92 13.17 -4.52
C VAL A 26 10.52 14.51 -5.13
N ALA A 27 9.87 15.40 -4.36
CA ALA A 27 9.48 16.72 -4.86
C ALA A 27 10.71 17.55 -5.28
N THR A 28 11.80 17.49 -4.52
CA THR A 28 13.07 18.12 -4.87
C THR A 28 13.65 17.55 -6.16
N GLY A 29 13.63 16.22 -6.33
CA GLY A 29 14.10 15.58 -7.55
C GLY A 29 13.28 15.94 -8.78
N LEU A 30 11.95 16.05 -8.64
CA LEU A 30 11.08 16.54 -9.70
C LEU A 30 11.27 18.02 -10.01
N LEU A 31 11.47 18.86 -8.99
CA LEU A 31 11.79 20.29 -9.19
C LEU A 31 13.04 20.44 -10.06
N LYS A 32 14.10 19.66 -9.78
CA LYS A 32 15.30 19.59 -10.63
C LYS A 32 14.98 19.17 -12.06
N ARG A 33 14.18 18.11 -12.26
CA ARG A 33 13.74 17.63 -13.60
C ARG A 33 12.85 18.62 -14.36
N LYS A 34 12.22 19.56 -13.64
CA LYS A 34 11.40 20.64 -14.21
C LYS A 34 12.18 21.96 -14.33
N ASP A 35 13.52 21.90 -14.33
CA ASP A 35 14.45 23.03 -14.47
C ASP A 35 14.29 24.10 -13.38
N PHE A 36 13.98 23.67 -12.15
CA PHE A 36 13.70 24.54 -11.01
C PHE A 36 12.56 25.55 -11.24
N SER A 37 11.67 25.26 -12.18
CA SER A 37 10.55 26.15 -12.49
C SER A 37 9.61 26.30 -11.28
N THR A 38 9.35 27.56 -10.91
CA THR A 38 8.37 27.96 -9.90
C THR A 38 7.06 28.46 -10.52
N HIS A 39 6.91 28.32 -11.84
CA HIS A 39 5.66 28.66 -12.53
C HIS A 39 4.53 27.77 -12.00
N TRP A 40 3.35 28.37 -11.77
CA TRP A 40 2.23 27.72 -11.10
C TRP A 40 1.87 26.34 -11.68
N GLU A 41 1.84 26.24 -13.01
CA GLU A 41 1.50 24.99 -13.74
C GLU A 41 2.62 23.94 -13.75
N ARG A 42 3.84 24.32 -13.35
CA ARG A 42 5.02 23.45 -13.35
C ARG A 42 5.47 23.04 -11.96
N ILE A 43 4.73 23.40 -10.91
CA ILE A 43 5.02 22.95 -9.54
C ILE A 43 5.05 21.41 -9.51
N ALA A 44 6.03 20.84 -8.79
CA ALA A 44 6.12 19.40 -8.57
C ALA A 44 5.03 18.97 -7.58
N LEU A 45 4.04 18.20 -8.07
CA LEU A 45 2.91 17.73 -7.28
C LEU A 45 3.19 16.30 -6.81
N VAL A 46 3.67 16.17 -5.58
CA VAL A 46 3.95 14.88 -4.95
C VAL A 46 3.00 14.66 -3.79
N SER A 47 2.30 13.54 -3.81
CA SER A 47 1.58 13.04 -2.63
C SER A 47 2.34 11.87 -2.04
N GLY A 48 2.28 11.70 -0.72
CA GLY A 48 2.91 10.58 -0.08
C GLY A 48 2.26 10.19 1.23
N ALA A 49 2.50 8.95 1.61
CA ALA A 49 2.00 8.35 2.84
C ALA A 49 3.04 7.41 3.44
N VAL A 50 2.93 7.18 4.74
CA VAL A 50 3.98 6.52 5.54
C VAL A 50 3.43 5.32 6.28
N ILE A 51 4.27 4.31 6.49
CA ILE A 51 4.02 3.24 7.47
C ILE A 51 4.93 3.44 8.68
N TYR A 52 4.46 3.01 9.86
CA TYR A 52 5.33 2.84 11.03
C TYR A 52 5.96 1.45 10.99
N ASP A 53 7.27 1.39 10.70
CA ASP A 53 8.01 0.13 10.51
C ASP A 53 9.12 -0.10 11.55
N PHE A 54 9.27 0.83 12.52
CA PHE A 54 10.26 0.70 13.59
C PHE A 54 10.02 -0.52 14.47
N GLY A 55 8.76 -0.90 14.69
CA GLY A 55 8.42 -2.06 15.51
C GLY A 55 8.87 -3.41 14.95
N ALA A 56 9.36 -3.46 13.71
CA ALA A 56 9.86 -4.69 13.06
C ALA A 56 11.40 -4.74 12.96
N ARG A 57 12.11 -3.80 13.59
CA ARG A 57 13.57 -3.66 13.52
C ARG A 57 14.13 -3.02 14.80
N THR A 58 15.46 -3.03 14.94
CA THR A 58 16.17 -2.50 16.12
C THR A 58 16.79 -1.13 15.89
N THR A 59 16.68 -0.56 14.68
CA THR A 59 17.29 0.71 14.30
C THR A 59 16.26 1.84 14.27
N SER A 60 16.73 3.08 14.41
CA SER A 60 15.94 4.31 14.24
C SER A 60 16.15 4.99 12.88
N THR A 61 16.95 4.41 11.97
CA THR A 61 17.14 4.91 10.59
C THR A 61 15.80 5.08 9.89
N TYR A 62 15.61 6.12 9.09
CA TYR A 62 14.38 6.35 8.35
C TYR A 62 14.67 6.79 6.91
N PRO A 63 13.70 6.68 5.98
CA PRO A 63 13.85 7.20 4.63
C PRO A 63 13.91 8.73 4.61
N ASP A 64 15.10 9.26 4.38
CA ASP A 64 15.37 10.69 4.31
C ASP A 64 15.16 11.25 2.90
N ARG A 65 15.49 12.54 2.73
CA ARG A 65 15.44 13.24 1.45
C ARG A 65 16.28 12.57 0.37
N GLU A 66 17.46 12.07 0.71
CA GLU A 66 18.39 11.44 -0.23
C GLU A 66 17.81 10.13 -0.76
N LEU A 67 17.26 9.29 0.13
CA LEU A 67 16.62 8.05 -0.26
C LEU A 67 15.37 8.30 -1.12
N GLY A 68 14.62 9.36 -0.86
CA GLY A 68 13.52 9.82 -1.70
C GLY A 68 13.96 10.18 -3.13
N GLN A 69 15.06 10.91 -3.28
CA GLN A 69 15.64 11.23 -4.59
C GLN A 69 16.16 9.97 -5.30
N ALA A 70 16.87 9.11 -4.59
CA ALA A 70 17.37 7.85 -5.13
C ALA A 70 16.22 6.96 -5.64
N ALA A 71 15.10 6.89 -4.91
CA ALA A 71 13.91 6.16 -5.35
C ALA A 71 13.31 6.72 -6.65
N LEU A 72 13.23 8.06 -6.77
CA LEU A 72 12.76 8.72 -7.99
C LEU A 72 13.70 8.47 -9.19
N GLU A 73 15.01 8.42 -8.96
CA GLU A 73 16.03 8.12 -9.98
C GLU A 73 16.04 6.65 -10.38
N ALA A 74 15.72 5.74 -9.44
CA ALA A 74 15.64 4.31 -9.68
C ALA A 74 14.34 3.89 -10.38
N ALA A 75 13.31 4.75 -10.43
CA ALA A 75 12.02 4.43 -11.04
C ALA A 75 12.17 4.07 -12.54
N ARG A 76 11.58 2.95 -12.96
CA ARG A 76 11.62 2.47 -14.35
C ARG A 76 10.22 2.06 -14.82
N PRO A 77 9.84 2.35 -16.07
CA PRO A 77 8.57 1.90 -16.63
C PRO A 77 8.42 0.37 -16.56
N GLY A 78 7.22 -0.09 -16.21
CA GLY A 78 6.86 -1.51 -16.23
C GLY A 78 7.59 -2.41 -15.22
N ARG A 79 8.32 -1.84 -14.25
CA ARG A 79 9.06 -2.60 -13.23
C ARG A 79 8.60 -2.24 -11.83
N PHE A 80 8.32 -3.25 -11.02
CA PHE A 80 8.03 -3.11 -9.60
C PHE A 80 8.59 -4.31 -8.84
N SER A 81 9.35 -4.04 -7.78
CA SER A 81 9.96 -5.08 -6.96
C SER A 81 8.98 -5.53 -5.87
N LEU A 82 8.82 -6.85 -5.69
CA LEU A 82 7.92 -7.42 -4.68
C LEU A 82 8.68 -7.77 -3.38
N GLY A 83 7.95 -7.95 -2.28
CA GLY A 83 8.48 -8.41 -1.00
C GLY A 83 9.14 -7.30 -0.18
N ALA A 84 10.27 -7.64 0.46
CA ALA A 84 11.03 -6.75 1.34
C ALA A 84 11.88 -5.74 0.55
N LYS A 85 11.23 -4.87 -0.21
CA LYS A 85 11.84 -3.82 -1.04
C LYS A 85 11.15 -2.50 -0.77
N GLY A 86 11.83 -1.38 -1.01
CA GLY A 86 11.27 -0.03 -0.85
C GLY A 86 10.61 0.16 0.53
N ALA A 87 9.42 0.74 0.55
CA ALA A 87 8.61 0.91 1.76
C ALA A 87 8.21 -0.42 2.42
N GLY A 88 8.21 -1.53 1.66
CA GLY A 88 7.96 -2.88 2.17
C GLY A 88 9.12 -3.50 2.94
N ALA A 89 10.31 -2.86 3.00
CA ALA A 89 11.52 -3.46 3.55
C ALA A 89 11.34 -4.01 4.98
N SER A 90 10.62 -3.30 5.84
CA SER A 90 10.34 -3.69 7.24
C SER A 90 8.84 -3.73 7.55
N ALA A 91 7.98 -3.80 6.53
CA ALA A 91 6.54 -3.90 6.74
C ALA A 91 6.15 -5.25 7.37
N SER A 92 5.14 -5.25 8.25
CA SER A 92 4.70 -6.43 9.01
C SER A 92 3.18 -6.45 9.21
N CYS A 93 2.59 -7.64 9.37
CA CYS A 93 1.15 -7.82 9.49
C CYS A 93 0.76 -8.81 10.62
N GLY A 94 -0.52 -8.79 11.00
CA GLY A 94 -1.09 -9.69 11.99
C GLY A 94 -0.66 -9.39 13.41
N LYS A 95 -0.95 -8.16 13.85
CA LYS A 95 -0.63 -7.61 15.17
C LYS A 95 -1.86 -7.52 16.09
N TRP A 96 -3.06 -7.81 15.57
CA TRP A 96 -4.32 -7.68 16.28
C TRP A 96 -4.41 -8.54 17.54
N LEU A 97 -3.86 -9.75 17.45
CA LEU A 97 -3.88 -10.75 18.52
C LEU A 97 -2.56 -10.77 19.32
N GLU A 98 -1.69 -9.76 19.18
CA GLU A 98 -0.51 -9.65 20.04
C GLU A 98 -0.93 -9.38 21.50
N PRO A 99 -0.20 -9.92 22.49
CA PRO A 99 1.01 -10.74 22.36
C PRO A 99 0.75 -12.26 22.22
N ALA A 100 -0.52 -12.71 22.17
CA ALA A 100 -0.88 -14.13 22.15
C ALA A 100 -0.39 -14.85 20.88
N VAL A 101 -0.25 -14.12 19.79
CA VAL A 101 0.38 -14.59 18.54
C VAL A 101 1.51 -13.63 18.14
N LYS A 102 2.35 -14.07 17.21
CA LYS A 102 3.40 -13.23 16.61
C LYS A 102 2.91 -12.59 15.31
N ARG A 103 3.20 -11.29 15.14
CA ARG A 103 3.20 -10.67 13.81
C ARG A 103 4.19 -11.39 12.90
N GLU A 104 3.97 -11.26 11.60
CA GLU A 104 4.92 -11.72 10.60
C GLU A 104 5.33 -10.59 9.67
N LEU A 105 6.53 -10.74 9.12
CA LEU A 105 7.06 -9.91 8.07
C LEU A 105 6.20 -10.02 6.79
N ALA A 106 5.69 -8.89 6.30
CA ALA A 106 4.90 -8.76 5.06
C ALA A 106 5.75 -8.13 3.93
N GLY A 107 5.36 -6.99 3.36
CA GLY A 107 6.19 -6.27 2.38
C GLY A 107 5.38 -5.40 1.44
N GLN A 108 5.94 -5.14 0.26
CA GLN A 108 5.24 -4.46 -0.83
C GLN A 108 4.89 -5.45 -1.95
N GLY A 109 3.70 -5.29 -2.52
CA GLY A 109 3.19 -6.16 -3.56
C GLY A 109 2.55 -5.38 -4.69
N ALA A 110 2.42 -6.02 -5.84
CA ALA A 110 1.80 -5.43 -7.01
C ALA A 110 1.08 -6.47 -7.85
N ALA A 111 0.06 -6.03 -8.56
CA ALA A 111 -0.65 -6.81 -9.55
C ALA A 111 -1.09 -5.93 -10.71
N PHE A 112 -1.14 -6.49 -11.91
CA PHE A 112 -1.51 -5.80 -13.13
C PHE A 112 -2.52 -6.63 -13.91
N GLY A 113 -3.49 -5.97 -14.54
CA GLY A 113 -4.46 -6.62 -15.41
C GLY A 113 -4.93 -5.69 -16.53
N GLN A 114 -5.34 -6.31 -17.63
CA GLN A 114 -5.84 -5.63 -18.81
C GLN A 114 -7.11 -6.30 -19.33
N LYS A 115 -8.09 -5.51 -19.75
CA LYS A 115 -9.29 -5.97 -20.46
C LYS A 115 -9.59 -5.03 -21.62
N GLY A 116 -9.38 -5.50 -22.85
CA GLY A 116 -9.39 -4.63 -24.03
C GLY A 116 -8.31 -3.55 -23.90
N ALA A 117 -8.69 -2.29 -24.07
CA ALA A 117 -7.80 -1.14 -23.92
C ALA A 117 -7.60 -0.66 -22.47
N VAL A 118 -8.46 -1.10 -21.54
CA VAL A 118 -8.39 -0.70 -20.12
C VAL A 118 -7.30 -1.50 -19.42
N ARG A 119 -6.36 -0.79 -18.80
CA ARG A 119 -5.28 -1.31 -17.97
C ARG A 119 -5.46 -0.84 -16.54
N VAL A 120 -5.16 -1.71 -15.59
CA VAL A 120 -5.18 -1.42 -14.16
C VAL A 120 -3.94 -2.02 -13.51
N GLY A 121 -3.20 -1.20 -12.78
CA GLY A 121 -2.14 -1.63 -11.88
C GLY A 121 -2.52 -1.31 -10.43
N VAL A 122 -2.26 -2.23 -9.52
CA VAL A 122 -2.40 -2.01 -8.08
C VAL A 122 -1.08 -2.29 -7.40
N PHE A 123 -0.64 -1.38 -6.54
CA PHE A 123 0.60 -1.45 -5.78
C PHE A 123 0.27 -1.22 -4.31
N THR A 124 0.80 -2.04 -3.42
CA THR A 124 0.46 -1.96 -1.99
C THR A 124 1.67 -2.19 -1.10
N VAL A 125 1.68 -1.58 0.08
CA VAL A 125 2.63 -1.81 1.17
C VAL A 125 1.81 -2.26 2.37
N VAL A 126 2.01 -3.50 2.82
CA VAL A 126 1.16 -4.11 3.84
C VAL A 126 1.85 -4.05 5.20
N ASN A 127 1.51 -3.05 6.02
CA ASN A 127 1.92 -2.95 7.43
C ASN A 127 0.71 -2.97 8.37
N SER A 128 -0.23 -3.88 8.12
CA SER A 128 -1.56 -3.91 8.75
C SER A 128 -1.55 -4.39 10.20
N VAL A 129 -2.57 -3.99 10.97
CA VAL A 129 -2.87 -4.68 12.23
C VAL A 129 -3.46 -6.07 11.97
N GLY A 130 -4.28 -6.19 10.93
CA GLY A 130 -4.84 -7.47 10.53
C GLY A 130 -3.83 -8.38 9.86
N ALA A 131 -4.20 -9.65 9.78
CA ALA A 131 -3.45 -10.67 9.04
C ALA A 131 -3.93 -10.74 7.58
N ILE A 132 -3.08 -11.28 6.71
CA ILE A 132 -3.39 -11.46 5.29
C ILE A 132 -4.16 -12.76 5.09
N VAL A 133 -5.28 -12.68 4.39
CA VAL A 133 -6.22 -13.76 4.14
C VAL A 133 -6.28 -14.08 2.65
N ASP A 134 -6.24 -15.37 2.30
CA ASP A 134 -6.41 -15.82 0.92
C ASP A 134 -7.87 -15.89 0.49
N ARG A 135 -8.11 -16.16 -0.81
CA ARG A 135 -9.47 -16.25 -1.36
C ARG A 135 -10.29 -17.44 -0.82
N LYS A 136 -9.67 -18.37 -0.11
CA LYS A 136 -10.33 -19.49 0.57
C LYS A 136 -10.67 -19.14 2.03
N GLY A 137 -10.41 -17.90 2.47
CA GLY A 137 -10.67 -17.45 3.83
C GLY A 137 -9.62 -17.89 4.84
N ARG A 138 -8.44 -18.35 4.40
CA ARG A 138 -7.37 -18.82 5.30
C ARG A 138 -6.37 -17.71 5.56
N VAL A 139 -5.91 -17.59 6.80
CA VAL A 139 -4.79 -16.71 7.13
C VAL A 139 -3.50 -17.29 6.53
N VAL A 140 -2.88 -16.54 5.62
CA VAL A 140 -1.65 -16.94 4.93
C VAL A 140 -0.41 -16.19 5.43
N ARG A 141 -0.59 -15.08 6.14
CA ARG A 141 0.51 -14.33 6.77
C ARG A 141 0.01 -13.49 7.94
N GLY A 142 0.73 -13.47 9.04
CA GLY A 142 0.36 -12.80 10.29
C GLY A 142 -0.42 -13.72 11.23
N HIS A 143 -0.57 -13.28 12.49
CA HIS A 143 -1.22 -14.04 13.57
C HIS A 143 -0.65 -15.45 13.79
N LEU A 144 0.67 -15.62 13.71
CA LEU A 144 1.31 -16.91 13.89
C LEU A 144 1.39 -17.27 15.38
N ASP A 145 0.68 -18.30 15.81
CA ASP A 145 0.83 -18.86 17.14
C ASP A 145 2.17 -19.64 17.22
N PRO A 146 3.11 -19.22 18.07
CA PRO A 146 4.41 -19.87 18.17
C PRO A 146 4.35 -21.26 18.83
N LYS A 147 3.28 -21.58 19.57
CA LYS A 147 3.12 -22.88 20.24
C LYS A 147 2.63 -23.95 19.28
N THR A 148 1.68 -23.59 18.41
CA THR A 148 1.03 -24.53 17.49
C THR A 148 1.56 -24.44 16.06
N GLY A 149 2.27 -23.36 15.71
CA GLY A 149 2.69 -23.07 14.34
C GLY A 149 1.54 -22.71 13.41
N ARG A 150 0.32 -22.57 13.92
CA ARG A 150 -0.88 -22.24 13.15
C ARG A 150 -1.06 -20.72 13.11
N ARG A 151 -1.64 -20.24 12.01
CA ARG A 151 -2.12 -18.85 11.91
C ARG A 151 -3.59 -18.78 12.32
N ARG A 152 -3.92 -17.80 13.16
CA ARG A 152 -5.27 -17.63 13.73
C ARG A 152 -6.03 -16.51 13.04
N MET A 153 -7.33 -16.70 12.81
CA MET A 153 -8.21 -15.59 12.42
C MET A 153 -8.40 -14.62 13.61
N TYR A 154 -8.64 -13.35 13.31
CA TYR A 154 -8.71 -12.30 14.33
C TYR A 154 -9.86 -12.47 15.33
N ASN A 155 -10.91 -13.20 14.95
CA ASN A 155 -12.09 -13.49 15.76
C ASN A 155 -11.97 -14.79 16.55
N GLU A 156 -10.83 -15.50 16.47
CA GLU A 156 -10.54 -16.68 17.27
C GLU A 156 -9.98 -16.31 18.67
N SER A 157 -10.15 -15.07 19.13
CA SER A 157 -9.67 -14.64 20.46
C SER A 157 -10.42 -15.33 21.60
N ASP A 158 -9.71 -15.94 22.55
CA ASP A 158 -10.27 -16.72 23.66
C ASP A 158 -10.82 -15.86 24.84
N GLY A 159 -10.99 -14.55 24.64
CA GLY A 159 -11.36 -13.58 25.68
C GLY A 159 -10.36 -12.42 25.80
N ASP A 160 -10.89 -11.26 26.23
CA ASP A 160 -10.31 -9.90 26.23
C ASP A 160 -9.29 -9.57 25.13
N VAL A 161 -9.69 -8.68 24.21
CA VAL A 161 -8.74 -8.00 23.32
C VAL A 161 -7.81 -7.22 24.25
N GLY A 162 -6.62 -7.75 24.52
CA GLY A 162 -5.71 -7.17 25.49
C GLY A 162 -5.54 -5.68 25.24
N GLU A 163 -5.45 -4.89 26.33
CA GLU A 163 -5.34 -3.42 26.33
C GLU A 163 -4.20 -2.86 25.42
N SER A 164 -3.34 -3.70 24.86
CA SER A 164 -2.09 -3.33 24.20
C SER A 164 -1.99 -3.73 22.72
N THR A 165 -3.06 -3.67 21.91
CA THR A 165 -2.87 -3.75 20.44
C THR A 165 -1.84 -2.71 19.98
N PRO A 166 -0.74 -3.11 19.30
CA PRO A 166 0.31 -2.18 18.90
C PRO A 166 -0.24 -1.05 18.04
N ARG A 167 0.13 0.20 18.33
CA ARG A 167 -0.15 1.35 17.47
C ARG A 167 0.82 1.39 16.28
N GLY A 168 0.48 2.15 15.24
CA GLY A 168 1.35 2.34 14.08
C GLY A 168 1.17 1.25 13.02
N ASN A 169 -0.06 1.02 12.62
CA ASN A 169 -0.40 0.08 11.55
C ASN A 169 -0.95 0.85 10.37
N THR A 170 -0.62 0.41 9.16
CA THR A 170 -1.00 1.12 7.94
C THR A 170 -0.85 0.22 6.73
N THR A 171 -1.87 0.16 5.89
CA THR A 171 -1.75 -0.34 4.52
C THR A 171 -1.81 0.83 3.55
N LEU A 172 -0.77 0.97 2.73
CA LEU A 172 -0.71 2.00 1.69
C LEU A 172 -0.98 1.37 0.34
N THR A 173 -1.89 1.94 -0.45
CA THR A 173 -2.24 1.39 -1.76
C THR A 173 -2.33 2.46 -2.82
N VAL A 174 -1.86 2.14 -4.03
CA VAL A 174 -2.03 2.95 -5.23
C VAL A 174 -2.72 2.11 -6.28
N VAL A 175 -3.83 2.62 -6.80
CA VAL A 175 -4.53 2.07 -7.96
C VAL A 175 -4.30 3.02 -9.12
N VAL A 176 -3.75 2.52 -10.22
CA VAL A 176 -3.52 3.28 -11.44
C VAL A 176 -4.31 2.66 -12.57
N THR A 177 -5.06 3.47 -13.32
CA THR A 177 -5.71 3.04 -14.56
C THR A 177 -5.44 4.03 -15.69
N ASN A 178 -5.53 3.56 -16.93
CA ASN A 178 -5.50 4.45 -18.09
C ASN A 178 -6.90 4.92 -18.54
N GLN A 179 -7.97 4.38 -17.94
CA GLN A 179 -9.33 4.78 -18.24
C GLN A 179 -9.61 6.21 -17.76
N LYS A 180 -10.10 7.08 -18.64
CA LYS A 180 -10.58 8.42 -18.25
C LYS A 180 -11.75 8.30 -17.28
N LEU A 181 -11.57 8.89 -16.09
CA LEU A 181 -12.55 8.92 -14.99
C LEU A 181 -12.65 10.35 -14.47
N GLY A 182 -13.86 10.78 -14.11
CA GLY A 182 -14.05 12.06 -13.43
C GLY A 182 -13.77 11.95 -11.93
N ASP A 183 -13.78 13.08 -11.24
CA ASP A 183 -13.50 13.18 -9.81
C ASP A 183 -14.40 12.27 -8.96
N TRP A 184 -15.68 12.22 -9.31
CA TRP A 184 -16.64 11.40 -8.59
C TRP A 184 -16.36 9.91 -8.82
N GLU A 185 -16.14 9.49 -10.08
CA GLU A 185 -15.82 8.10 -10.40
C GLU A 185 -14.52 7.65 -9.74
N LEU A 186 -13.46 8.47 -9.77
CA LEU A 186 -12.20 8.18 -9.08
C LEU A 186 -12.40 8.05 -7.57
N SER A 187 -13.19 8.94 -6.96
CA SER A 187 -13.50 8.87 -5.53
C SER A 187 -14.27 7.58 -5.18
N GLN A 188 -15.23 7.17 -6.01
CA GLN A 188 -15.96 5.93 -5.79
C GLN A 188 -15.10 4.69 -6.02
N VAL A 189 -14.29 4.67 -7.08
CA VAL A 189 -13.32 3.60 -7.35
C VAL A 189 -12.36 3.45 -6.17
N SER A 190 -11.82 4.57 -5.67
CA SER A 190 -10.93 4.58 -4.50
C SER A 190 -11.60 3.92 -3.31
N ARG A 191 -12.79 4.40 -2.91
CA ARG A 191 -13.54 3.86 -1.76
C ARG A 191 -13.86 2.38 -1.94
N GLN A 192 -14.36 2.00 -3.11
CA GLN A 192 -14.77 0.62 -3.37
C GLN A 192 -13.58 -0.34 -3.36
N VAL A 193 -12.47 0.02 -4.00
CA VAL A 193 -11.26 -0.81 -3.99
C VAL A 193 -10.72 -0.92 -2.57
N HIS A 194 -10.65 0.21 -1.85
CA HIS A 194 -10.16 0.24 -0.48
C HIS A 194 -10.98 -0.67 0.43
N THR A 195 -12.32 -0.52 0.44
CA THR A 195 -13.22 -1.42 1.18
C THR A 195 -13.05 -2.89 0.77
N SER A 196 -12.84 -3.16 -0.52
CA SER A 196 -12.66 -4.54 -1.00
C SER A 196 -11.42 -5.24 -0.45
N MET A 197 -10.42 -4.48 0.03
CA MET A 197 -9.20 -5.01 0.63
C MET A 197 -9.46 -5.67 2.00
N ALA A 198 -10.58 -5.37 2.67
CA ALA A 198 -10.99 -6.07 3.89
C ALA A 198 -11.23 -7.58 3.68
N ARG A 199 -11.34 -8.04 2.44
CA ARG A 199 -11.35 -9.48 2.13
C ARG A 199 -9.96 -10.10 2.25
N ALA A 200 -8.93 -9.34 1.92
CA ALA A 200 -7.53 -9.76 1.88
C ALA A 200 -6.76 -9.46 3.18
N ILE A 201 -7.22 -8.52 3.99
CA ILE A 201 -6.60 -8.12 5.26
C ILE A 201 -7.70 -8.10 6.31
N GLN A 202 -7.51 -8.80 7.43
CA GLN A 202 -8.55 -8.94 8.46
C GLN A 202 -7.98 -8.85 9.89
N PRO A 203 -8.43 -7.88 10.72
CA PRO A 203 -9.29 -6.75 10.34
C PRO A 203 -8.58 -5.72 9.45
N PHE A 204 -9.35 -4.84 8.82
CA PHE A 204 -8.88 -3.74 7.95
C PHE A 204 -9.70 -2.49 8.22
N HIS A 205 -9.14 -1.29 7.99
CA HIS A 205 -9.73 -0.02 8.44
C HIS A 205 -9.97 -0.02 9.97
N ALA A 206 -9.09 -0.67 10.73
CA ALA A 206 -9.19 -0.63 12.18
C ALA A 206 -8.92 0.80 12.69
N LEU A 207 -9.42 1.13 13.89
CA LEU A 207 -9.20 2.45 14.50
C LEU A 207 -7.71 2.81 14.69
N ILE A 208 -6.85 1.79 14.70
CA ILE A 208 -5.40 1.89 14.86
C ILE A 208 -4.63 1.69 13.55
N ASP A 209 -5.34 1.59 12.42
CA ASP A 209 -4.77 1.60 11.08
C ASP A 209 -4.86 3.01 10.46
N GLY A 210 -3.74 3.49 9.91
CA GLY A 210 -3.67 4.68 9.08
C GLY A 210 -3.83 4.37 7.59
N ASP A 211 -4.77 3.49 7.21
CA ASP A 211 -4.90 2.99 5.84
C ASP A 211 -5.17 4.12 4.83
N VAL A 212 -4.40 4.14 3.74
CA VAL A 212 -4.50 5.16 2.68
C VAL A 212 -4.51 4.49 1.30
N LEU A 213 -5.47 4.92 0.45
CA LEU A 213 -5.51 4.52 -0.95
C LEU A 213 -5.54 5.75 -1.87
N TYR A 214 -4.57 5.81 -2.78
CA TYR A 214 -4.54 6.75 -3.89
C TYR A 214 -5.12 6.07 -5.14
N ALA A 215 -6.11 6.70 -5.77
CA ALA A 215 -6.60 6.29 -7.09
C ALA A 215 -6.16 7.32 -8.13
N VAL A 216 -5.49 6.86 -9.17
CA VAL A 216 -4.88 7.69 -10.21
C VAL A 216 -5.37 7.21 -11.57
N THR A 217 -5.68 8.15 -12.46
CA THR A 217 -5.92 7.86 -13.87
C THR A 217 -4.95 8.65 -14.76
N THR A 218 -4.42 8.02 -15.81
CA THR A 218 -3.69 8.72 -16.87
C THR A 218 -4.61 9.29 -17.94
N GLY A 219 -5.90 8.90 -17.96
CA GLY A 219 -6.91 9.46 -18.85
C GLY A 219 -6.72 9.18 -20.35
N GLU A 220 -5.90 8.19 -20.71
CA GLU A 220 -5.51 7.87 -22.09
C GLU A 220 -6.64 7.24 -22.92
N VAL A 221 -7.53 6.47 -22.30
CA VAL A 221 -8.56 5.71 -23.03
C VAL A 221 -9.97 6.01 -22.53
N GLY A 222 -10.94 5.91 -23.45
CA GLY A 222 -12.35 6.00 -23.12
C GLY A 222 -12.84 7.41 -22.78
N SER A 223 -14.02 7.47 -22.17
CA SER A 223 -14.66 8.72 -21.72
C SER A 223 -15.03 8.60 -20.25
N ALA A 224 -14.98 9.72 -19.52
CA ALA A 224 -15.41 9.77 -18.11
C ALA A 224 -16.87 9.35 -17.90
N LYS A 225 -17.70 9.42 -18.95
CA LYS A 225 -19.11 9.02 -18.93
C LYS A 225 -19.34 7.53 -19.26
N ASP A 226 -18.29 6.78 -19.62
CA ASP A 226 -18.41 5.37 -19.97
C ASP A 226 -18.54 4.48 -18.74
N ARG A 227 -19.79 4.25 -18.31
CA ARG A 227 -20.11 3.40 -17.16
C ARG A 227 -19.65 1.96 -17.32
N LYS A 228 -19.56 1.42 -18.55
CA LYS A 228 -19.14 0.03 -18.79
C LYS A 228 -17.64 -0.12 -18.56
N GLN A 229 -16.85 0.86 -19.00
CA GLN A 229 -15.42 0.90 -18.73
C GLN A 229 -15.13 1.18 -17.26
N THR A 230 -15.86 2.09 -16.59
CA THR A 230 -15.74 2.30 -15.14
C THR A 230 -15.99 1.01 -14.35
N ARG A 231 -17.02 0.23 -14.70
CA ARG A 231 -17.26 -1.10 -14.09
C ARG A 231 -16.10 -2.07 -14.32
N THR A 232 -15.50 -2.03 -15.51
CA THR A 232 -14.33 -2.85 -15.84
C THR A 232 -13.12 -2.50 -14.98
N VAL A 233 -12.86 -1.19 -14.77
CA VAL A 233 -11.81 -0.72 -13.88
C VAL A 233 -12.02 -1.25 -12.46
N VAL A 234 -13.24 -1.11 -11.93
CA VAL A 234 -13.57 -1.56 -10.57
C VAL A 234 -13.42 -3.08 -10.40
N ASP A 235 -13.94 -3.88 -11.34
CA ASP A 235 -13.81 -5.34 -11.29
C ASP A 235 -12.34 -5.78 -11.30
N LEU A 236 -11.53 -5.20 -12.20
CA LEU A 236 -10.09 -5.47 -12.24
C LEU A 236 -9.41 -5.02 -10.95
N ALA A 237 -9.60 -3.76 -10.55
CA ALA A 237 -8.90 -3.16 -9.42
C ALA A 237 -9.17 -3.88 -8.10
N THR A 238 -10.42 -4.28 -7.83
CA THR A 238 -10.78 -5.00 -6.60
C THR A 238 -10.19 -6.41 -6.55
N ARG A 239 -10.06 -7.11 -7.68
CA ARG A 239 -9.39 -8.43 -7.74
C ARG A 239 -7.87 -8.28 -7.64
N LEU A 240 -7.30 -7.34 -8.38
CA LEU A 240 -5.87 -7.05 -8.39
C LEU A 240 -5.38 -6.52 -7.05
N ALA A 241 -6.19 -5.77 -6.29
CA ALA A 241 -5.83 -5.35 -4.95
C ALA A 241 -5.59 -6.56 -4.01
N TRP A 242 -6.42 -7.60 -4.13
CA TRP A 242 -6.19 -8.85 -3.39
C TRP A 242 -4.92 -9.55 -3.85
N ASP A 243 -4.68 -9.63 -5.16
CA ASP A 243 -3.45 -10.23 -5.71
C ASP A 243 -2.20 -9.48 -5.26
N ALA A 244 -2.24 -8.14 -5.25
CA ALA A 244 -1.14 -7.30 -4.78
C ALA A 244 -0.86 -7.53 -3.29
N VAL A 245 -1.90 -7.66 -2.45
CA VAL A 245 -1.72 -7.99 -1.02
C VAL A 245 -1.08 -9.38 -0.86
N LEU A 246 -1.52 -10.39 -1.62
CA LEU A 246 -0.93 -11.73 -1.58
C LEU A 246 0.51 -11.74 -2.10
N ALA A 247 0.84 -10.89 -3.08
CA ALA A 247 2.18 -10.73 -3.60
C ALA A 247 3.14 -10.04 -2.60
N SER A 248 2.62 -9.36 -1.57
CA SER A 248 3.41 -8.52 -0.67
C SER A 248 4.51 -9.24 0.12
N PHE A 249 4.37 -10.55 0.32
CA PHE A 249 5.35 -11.39 1.02
C PHE A 249 6.03 -12.40 0.10
N THR A 250 5.96 -12.20 -1.23
CA THR A 250 6.67 -13.03 -2.21
C THR A 250 8.18 -12.81 -2.12
N GLY A 251 8.96 -13.89 -2.18
CA GLY A 251 10.43 -13.82 -2.14
C GLY A 251 11.01 -13.46 -0.77
N ARG A 252 10.18 -13.43 0.30
CA ARG A 252 10.67 -13.33 1.67
C ARG A 252 10.99 -14.74 2.20
N ASN A 253 12.26 -15.00 2.47
CA ASN A 253 12.69 -16.17 3.22
C ASN A 253 12.61 -15.83 4.72
N ASP A 254 11.58 -16.33 5.41
CA ASP A 254 11.41 -16.08 6.85
C ASP A 254 12.44 -16.82 7.73
N LYS A 255 13.40 -17.53 7.11
CA LYS A 255 14.49 -18.24 7.79
C LYS A 255 15.67 -17.34 8.16
N ASP A 256 15.79 -16.15 7.57
CA ASP A 256 17.03 -15.35 7.66
C ASP A 256 17.04 -14.28 8.77
N ARG A 257 15.99 -14.20 9.60
CA ARG A 257 15.93 -13.28 10.74
C ARG A 257 15.14 -13.87 11.91
N GLN A 258 15.67 -14.92 12.53
CA GLN A 258 15.53 -15.02 13.99
C GLN A 258 16.66 -14.17 14.62
N PRO A 259 16.41 -13.49 15.75
CA PRO A 259 17.45 -12.73 16.43
C PRO A 259 18.67 -13.60 16.78
#